data_AF-A0A2H1KN95-F1
#
_entry.id   AF-A0A2H1KN95-F1
#
_cell.length_a   1.000
_cell.length_b   1.000
_cell.length_c   1.000
_cell.angle_alpha   90.00
_cell.angle_beta   90.00
_cell.angle_gamma   90.00
#
_symmetry.space_group_name_H-M   'P 1'
#
loop_
_entity.id
_entity.type
_entity.pdbx_description
1 polymer ?
#
loop_
_entity_poly.entity_id
_entity_poly.type
_entity_poly.pdbx_seq_one_letter_code
_entity_poly.pdbx_strand_id
1 'polypeptide(L)'
;MTKKKDRVDYASISAAVAHGDRLDELRAIHRRLAKVMDDPKTLARDIASVSRRQLEVSREIAEMVAELDAAEEVEVSNDNVVNAESTFRPEAI
;
A
#
# COMPACT_ATOMS: atom_id res chain seq x y z
N MET A 1 -5.29 16.55 8.42
CA MET A 1 -3.92 16.02 8.18
C MET A 1 -3.78 14.71 8.93
N THR A 2 -4.16 13.61 8.28
CA THR A 2 -3.93 12.24 8.76
C THR A 2 -2.42 11.96 8.71
N LYS A 3 -1.83 11.49 9.81
CA LYS A 3 -0.40 11.14 9.85
C LYS A 3 -0.19 9.90 9.00
N LYS A 4 0.72 9.95 8.02
CA LYS A 4 1.16 8.78 7.27
C LYS A 4 1.75 7.77 8.26
N LYS A 5 1.23 6.54 8.30
CA LYS A 5 1.77 5.48 9.17
C LYS A 5 3.22 5.22 8.77
N ASP A 6 4.15 5.37 9.72
CA ASP A 6 5.55 5.06 9.47
C ASP A 6 5.68 3.59 9.06
N ARG A 7 6.46 3.33 8.01
CA ARG A 7 6.70 1.96 7.55
C ARG A 7 7.54 1.23 8.58
N VAL A 8 7.04 0.13 9.11
CA VAL A 8 7.75 -0.70 10.09
C VAL A 8 8.32 -1.93 9.40
N ASP A 9 9.64 -2.01 9.33
CA ASP A 9 10.32 -3.21 8.83
C ASP A 9 10.48 -4.25 9.95
N TYR A 10 9.48 -5.14 10.05
CA TYR A 10 9.55 -6.26 10.99
C TYR A 10 10.70 -7.22 10.67
N ALA A 11 11.39 -7.67 11.72
CA ALA A 11 12.54 -8.57 11.62
C ALA A 11 12.19 -9.98 11.08
N SER A 12 10.94 -10.40 11.23
CA SER A 12 10.44 -11.71 10.76
C SER A 12 8.99 -11.61 10.27
N ILE A 13 8.55 -12.65 9.54
CA ILE A 13 7.14 -12.82 9.16
C ILE A 13 6.26 -12.95 10.41
N SER A 14 6.70 -13.72 11.41
CA SER A 14 5.94 -13.88 12.66
C SER A 14 5.75 -12.55 13.41
N ALA A 15 6.76 -11.68 13.44
CA ALA A 15 6.65 -10.37 14.05
C ALA A 15 5.68 -9.46 13.27
N ALA A 16 5.72 -9.52 11.93
CA ALA A 16 4.78 -8.78 11.08
C ALA A 16 3.34 -9.23 11.30
N VAL A 17 3.10 -10.55 11.41
CA VAL A 17 1.76 -11.10 11.70
C VAL A 17 1.27 -10.71 13.09
N ALA A 18 2.16 -10.69 14.09
CA ALA A 18 1.78 -10.43 15.48
C ALA A 18 1.50 -8.94 15.77
N HIS A 19 2.13 -8.02 15.03
CA HIS A 19 2.16 -6.60 15.38
C HIS A 19 1.82 -5.66 14.23
N GLY A 20 1.92 -6.12 12.99
CA GLY A 20 1.68 -5.34 11.78
C GLY A 20 0.29 -5.55 11.20
N ASP A 21 0.11 -4.95 10.03
CA ASP A 21 -1.06 -5.21 9.18
C ASP A 21 -0.73 -6.24 8.07
N ARG A 22 -1.73 -6.48 7.21
CA ARG A 22 -1.58 -7.40 6.08
C ARG A 22 -0.49 -6.98 5.11
N LEU A 23 -0.31 -5.68 4.88
CA LEU A 23 0.72 -5.16 3.99
C LEU A 23 2.11 -5.38 4.58
N ASP A 24 2.26 -5.21 5.90
CA ASP A 24 3.48 -5.50 6.64
C ASP A 24 3.84 -7.00 6.59
N GLU A 25 2.85 -7.89 6.75
CA GLU A 25 3.00 -9.35 6.59
C GLU A 25 3.56 -9.69 5.19
N LEU A 26 2.94 -9.16 4.13
CA LEU A 26 3.32 -9.45 2.75
C LEU A 26 4.70 -8.91 2.41
N ARG A 27 5.07 -7.73 2.91
CA ARG A 27 6.43 -7.19 2.77
C ARG A 27 7.45 -8.10 3.46
N ALA A 28 7.14 -8.64 4.63
CA ALA A 28 8.02 -9.57 5.32
C ALA A 28 8.17 -10.90 4.54
N ILE A 29 7.09 -11.41 3.94
CA ILE A 29 7.12 -12.59 3.07
C ILE A 29 7.97 -12.31 1.83
N HIS A 30 7.75 -11.19 1.13
CA HIS A 30 8.49 -10.79 -0.06
C HIS A 30 10.00 -10.69 0.20
N ARG A 31 10.39 -10.12 1.35
CA ARG A 31 11.80 -10.07 1.80
C ARG A 31 12.36 -11.47 2.08
N ARG A 32 11.57 -12.36 2.68
CA ARG A 32 12.01 -13.74 2.97
C ARG A 32 12.23 -14.55 1.69
N LEU A 33 11.33 -14.42 0.72
CA LEU A 33 11.43 -15.09 -0.58
C LEU A 33 12.66 -14.60 -1.37
N ALA A 34 12.91 -13.29 -1.40
CA ALA A 34 14.13 -12.74 -2.01
C ALA A 34 15.40 -13.37 -1.40
N LYS A 35 15.48 -13.46 -0.06
CA LYS A 35 16.61 -14.13 0.63
C LYS A 35 16.77 -15.60 0.24
N VAL A 36 15.68 -16.31 -0.07
CA VAL A 36 15.76 -17.71 -0.54
C VAL A 36 16.29 -17.77 -1.96
N MET A 37 15.91 -16.83 -2.83
CA MET A 37 16.43 -16.75 -4.20
C MET A 37 17.92 -16.40 -4.24
N ASP A 38 18.39 -15.56 -3.31
CA ASP A 38 19.80 -15.15 -3.21
C ASP A 38 20.70 -16.21 -2.55
N ASP A 39 20.12 -17.24 -1.90
CA ASP A 39 20.89 -18.30 -1.25
C ASP A 39 21.47 -19.26 -2.31
N PRO A 40 22.81 -19.39 -2.44
CA PRO A 40 23.43 -20.29 -3.41
C PRO A 40 23.13 -21.77 -3.15
N LYS A 41 22.57 -22.13 -1.98
CA LYS A 41 22.14 -23.49 -1.65
C LYS A 41 20.75 -23.81 -2.17
N THR A 42 19.98 -22.84 -2.64
CA THR A 42 18.63 -23.06 -3.17
C THR A 42 18.71 -23.75 -4.53
N LEU A 43 18.03 -24.89 -4.66
CA LEU A 43 18.02 -25.66 -5.90
C LEU A 43 17.28 -24.89 -7.01
N ALA A 44 17.77 -24.98 -8.25
CA ALA A 44 17.16 -24.28 -9.39
C ALA A 44 15.66 -24.59 -9.58
N ARG A 45 15.24 -25.82 -9.26
CA ARG A 45 13.83 -26.23 -9.28
C ARG A 45 12.99 -25.44 -8.26
N ASP A 46 13.54 -25.19 -7.08
CA ASP A 46 12.87 -24.44 -6.01
C ASP A 46 12.85 -22.94 -6.33
N ILE A 47 13.91 -22.41 -6.95
CA ILE A 47 13.96 -21.01 -7.41
C ILE A 47 12.78 -20.69 -8.32
N ALA A 48 12.43 -21.57 -9.26
CA ALA A 48 11.28 -21.34 -10.13
C ALA A 48 9.95 -21.22 -9.36
N SER A 49 9.78 -22.02 -8.30
CA SER A 49 8.60 -21.96 -7.43
C SER A 49 8.59 -20.69 -6.58
N VAL A 50 9.74 -20.33 -6.00
CA VAL A 50 9.91 -19.13 -5.17
C VAL A 50 9.70 -17.86 -6.01
N SER A 51 10.21 -17.83 -7.24
CA SER A 51 10.04 -16.71 -8.17
C SER A 51 8.56 -16.47 -8.53
N ARG A 52 7.79 -17.52 -8.80
CA ARG A 52 6.33 -17.38 -9.02
C ARG A 52 5.63 -16.78 -7.81
N ARG A 53 5.94 -17.28 -6.61
CA ARG A 53 5.36 -16.74 -5.38
C ARG A 53 5.80 -15.29 -5.14
N GLN A 54 7.02 -14.93 -5.48
CA GLN A 54 7.52 -13.55 -5.40
C GLN A 54 6.72 -12.59 -6.27
N LEU A 55 6.39 -13.00 -7.51
CA LEU A 55 5.56 -12.21 -8.43
C LEU A 55 4.11 -12.06 -7.96
N GLU A 56 3.55 -13.09 -7.33
CA GLU A 56 2.21 -13.01 -6.72
C GLU A 56 2.19 -12.01 -5.56
N VAL A 57 3.11 -12.16 -4.60
CA VAL A 57 3.18 -11.27 -3.44
C VAL A 57 3.47 -9.82 -3.86
N SER A 58 4.34 -9.62 -4.85
CA SER A 58 4.64 -8.29 -5.39
C SER A 58 3.40 -7.61 -5.98
N ARG A 59 2.56 -8.36 -6.72
CA ARG A 59 1.29 -7.84 -7.26
C ARG A 59 0.30 -7.50 -6.14
N GLU A 60 0.12 -8.39 -5.16
CA GLU A 60 -0.76 -8.15 -4.00
C GLU A 60 -0.34 -6.89 -3.22
N ILE A 61 0.97 -6.69 -3.02
CA ILE A 61 1.51 -5.46 -2.40
C ILE A 61 1.17 -4.22 -3.25
N ALA A 62 1.36 -4.28 -4.57
CA ALA A 62 1.11 -3.16 -5.46
C ALA A 62 -0.38 -2.77 -5.47
N GLU A 63 -1.27 -3.75 -5.51
CA GLU A 63 -2.72 -3.57 -5.44
C GLU A 63 -3.13 -2.88 -4.14
N MET A 64 -2.69 -3.39 -2.98
CA MET A 64 -3.01 -2.76 -1.69
C MET A 64 -2.43 -1.35 -1.54
N VAL A 65 -1.23 -1.09 -2.05
CA VAL A 65 -0.66 0.26 -2.00
C VAL A 65 -1.50 1.21 -2.84
N ALA A 66 -1.92 0.80 -4.04
CA ALA A 66 -2.78 1.61 -4.89
C ALA A 66 -4.15 1.87 -4.25
N GLU A 67 -4.74 0.87 -3.60
CA GLU A 67 -6.01 1.03 -2.86
C GLU A 67 -5.89 2.00 -1.69
N LEU A 68 -4.80 1.91 -0.92
CA LEU A 68 -4.53 2.81 0.20
C LEU A 68 -4.32 4.25 -0.28
N ASP A 69 -3.57 4.44 -1.37
CA ASP A 69 -3.34 5.75 -1.96
C ASP A 69 -4.66 6.34 -2.51
N ALA A 70 -5.49 5.53 -3.18
CA ALA A 70 -6.80 5.96 -3.70
C ALA A 70 -7.80 6.32 -2.59
N ALA A 71 -7.80 5.58 -1.47
CA ALA A 71 -8.64 5.90 -0.32
C ALA A 71 -8.27 7.26 0.31
N GLU A 72 -6.99 7.64 0.27
CA GLU A 72 -6.51 8.93 0.77
C GLU A 72 -6.97 10.11 -0.11
N GLU A 73 -7.07 9.93 -1.44
CA GLU A 73 -7.50 11.00 -2.37
C GLU A 73 -9.00 11.35 -2.27
N VAL A 74 -9.86 10.38 -1.90
CA VAL A 74 -11.32 10.59 -1.85
C VAL A 74 -11.74 11.50 -0.69
N GLU A 75 -10.98 11.58 0.41
CA GLU A 75 -11.34 12.43 1.57
C GLU A 75 -11.21 13.95 1.30
N VAL A 76 -10.57 14.39 0.21
CA VAL A 76 -10.23 15.82 -0.02
C VAL A 76 -11.31 16.58 -0.82
N SER A 77 -12.37 15.92 -1.31
CA SER A 77 -13.28 16.53 -2.30
C SER A 77 -14.66 17.00 -1.80
N ASN A 78 -14.96 16.96 -0.50
CA ASN A 78 -16.32 17.18 0.00
C ASN A 78 -16.63 18.54 0.64
N ASP A 79 -15.84 19.58 0.34
CA ASP A 79 -16.01 20.93 0.94
C ASP A 79 -16.26 22.06 -0.07
N ASN A 80 -16.86 21.75 -1.23
CA ASN A 80 -17.45 22.77 -2.11
C ASN A 80 -18.96 22.89 -1.87
N VAL A 81 -19.33 23.40 -0.70
CA VAL A 81 -20.67 23.96 -0.49
C VAL A 81 -20.75 25.24 -1.32
N VAL A 82 -21.34 25.14 -2.51
CA VAL A 82 -21.76 26.32 -3.28
C VAL A 82 -22.81 27.08 -2.46
N ASN A 83 -22.39 28.17 -1.84
CA ASN A 83 -23.35 29.08 -1.19
C ASN A 83 -24.12 29.82 -2.29
N ALA A 84 -25.31 29.32 -2.61
CA ALA A 84 -26.19 29.78 -3.68
C ALA A 84 -26.92 31.11 -3.36
N GLU A 85 -26.27 32.04 -2.65
CA GLU A 85 -26.92 33.28 -2.20
C GLU A 85 -26.15 34.57 -2.55
N SER A 86 -25.23 34.52 -3.51
CA SER A 86 -24.68 35.75 -4.09
C SER A 86 -25.72 36.37 -5.03
N THR A 87 -26.65 37.14 -4.44
CA THR A 87 -27.69 37.89 -5.16
C THR A 87 -27.04 38.89 -6.11
N PHE A 88 -27.15 38.64 -7.41
CA PHE A 88 -26.77 39.58 -8.45
C PHE A 88 -27.61 40.85 -8.32
N ARG A 89 -26.97 42.02 -8.12
CA ARG A 89 -27.63 43.33 -8.03
C ARG A 89 -27.30 44.18 -9.26
N PRO A 90 -28.17 44.23 -10.27
CA PRO A 90 -27.96 45.06 -11.45
C PRO A 90 -28.66 46.41 -11.28
N GLU A 91 -28.11 47.32 -10.47
CA GLU A 91 -28.53 48.73 -10.52
C GLU A 91 -27.30 49.64 -10.49
N ALA A 92 -26.75 49.86 -11.68
CA ALA A 92 -25.97 51.03 -12.04
C ALA A 92 -26.17 51.27 -13.55
N ILE A 93 -27.28 51.92 -13.90
CA ILE A 93 -27.45 52.69 -15.14
C ILE A 93 -27.92 54.08 -14.71
#